data_AF-A0A7Y1ZCH0-F1
#
_entry.id   AF-A0A7Y1ZCH0-F1
#
_cell.length_a   1.000
_cell.length_b   1.000
_cell.length_c   1.000
_cell.angle_alpha   90.00
_cell.angle_beta   90.00
_cell.angle_gamma   90.00
#
_symmetry.space_group_name_H-M   'P 1'
#
loop_
_entity.id
_entity.type
_entity.pdbx_description
1 polymer ?
#
loop_
_entity_poly.entity_id
_entity_poly.type
_entity_poly.pdbx_seq_one_letter_code
_entity_poly.pdbx_strand_id
1 'polypeptide(L)'
;MGQNSNDEIDLGLVFRKIQEWYRKLLISLYHGFRFILRNWLILIILIVGGAAAGHFWQKSVDADKKATLIIQANFDSTSYVYNAIELLNTKQKQGDKEFLSQYGFNTEENELVELEIYPIVNIMELLEKSETSDRNLEQYLAQSDFEEDILLSEVYFTEYKYHKLYITTSSIGTTETVQKVMDYLNSNELLQEKRVVAIEDVNTRIARNEKSIENIDGVFDVHTGKTETNINPTQIFFRHQENNNLHQLITTKNELISENEELRKQLIVYDNIVTVINKPDLHYIYSFTDKKRTLIPLGLVFLFFAFHFLRRAYLRVQGYAEVGE
;
A
#
# COMPACT_ATOMS: atom_id res chain seq x y z
N MET A 1 40.96 -10.64 -38.94
CA MET A 1 41.83 -11.23 -37.91
C MET A 1 41.89 -10.24 -36.76
N GLY A 2 41.29 -10.61 -35.63
CA GLY A 2 41.20 -9.74 -34.45
C GLY A 2 42.54 -9.60 -33.74
N GLN A 3 42.84 -8.39 -33.31
CA GLN A 3 43.81 -8.15 -32.25
C GLN A 3 43.03 -7.99 -30.95
N ASN A 4 42.94 -9.08 -30.20
CA ASN A 4 42.68 -9.03 -28.76
C ASN A 4 43.94 -8.46 -28.11
N SER A 5 43.92 -7.18 -27.77
CA SER A 5 44.84 -6.61 -26.79
C SER A 5 44.47 -7.19 -25.43
N ASN A 6 45.18 -8.23 -25.03
CA ASN A 6 45.29 -8.63 -23.64
C ASN A 6 45.94 -7.48 -22.87
N ASP A 7 45.13 -6.55 -22.39
CA ASP A 7 45.46 -5.70 -21.26
C ASP A 7 45.60 -6.62 -20.04
N GLU A 8 46.78 -7.23 -19.90
CA GLU A 8 47.19 -7.80 -18.63
C GLU A 8 47.17 -6.65 -17.62
N ILE A 9 46.09 -6.57 -16.84
CA ILE A 9 46.04 -5.71 -15.66
C ILE A 9 47.18 -6.20 -14.76
N ASP A 10 48.30 -5.48 -14.78
CA ASP A 10 49.44 -5.74 -13.92
C ASP A 10 48.97 -5.54 -12.46
N LEU A 11 48.59 -6.64 -11.84
CA LEU A 11 48.16 -6.72 -10.45
C LEU A 11 49.23 -6.14 -9.51
N GLY A 12 50.51 -6.18 -9.90
CA GLY A 12 51.61 -5.54 -9.18
C GLY A 12 51.52 -4.01 -9.21
N LEU A 13 51.12 -3.42 -10.33
CA LEU A 13 50.89 -1.97 -10.45
C LEU A 13 49.66 -1.51 -9.67
N VAL A 14 48.57 -2.30 -9.69
CA VAL A 14 47.37 -2.05 -8.88
C VAL A 14 47.70 -2.16 -7.38
N PHE A 15 48.43 -3.20 -6.96
CA PHE A 15 48.84 -3.39 -5.57
C PHE A 15 49.72 -2.26 -5.04
N ARG A 16 50.68 -1.79 -5.85
CA ARG A 16 51.51 -0.62 -5.51
C ARG A 16 50.69 0.65 -5.35
N LYS A 17 49.72 0.91 -6.24
CA LYS A 17 48.79 2.05 -6.13
C LYS A 17 47.91 1.96 -4.88
N ILE A 18 47.41 0.77 -4.54
CA ILE A 18 46.65 0.54 -3.30
C ILE A 18 47.52 0.82 -2.07
N GLN A 19 48.77 0.36 -2.06
CA GLN A 19 49.69 0.59 -0.95
C GLN A 19 50.05 2.07 -0.79
N GLU A 20 50.24 2.81 -1.89
CA GLU A 20 50.45 4.25 -1.87
C GLU A 20 49.21 5.00 -1.38
N TRP A 21 48.02 4.62 -1.84
CA TRP A 21 46.76 5.17 -1.36
C TRP A 21 46.56 4.90 0.13
N TYR A 22 46.84 3.69 0.60
CA TYR A 22 46.77 3.31 2.02
C TYR A 22 47.72 4.15 2.88
N ARG A 23 48.97 4.36 2.45
CA ARG A 23 49.91 5.25 3.15
C ARG A 23 49.38 6.69 3.21
N LYS A 24 48.85 7.21 2.09
CA LYS A 24 48.24 8.56 2.04
C LYS A 24 47.01 8.65 2.97
N LEU A 25 46.20 7.59 3.04
CA LEU A 25 45.05 7.50 3.93
C LEU A 25 45.47 7.52 5.39
N LEU A 26 46.47 6.71 5.79
CA LEU A 26 47.00 6.71 7.15
C LEU A 26 47.58 8.07 7.57
N ILE A 27 48.34 8.71 6.68
CA ILE A 27 48.88 10.06 6.94
C ILE A 27 47.73 11.06 7.06
N SER A 28 46.70 10.97 6.23
CA SER A 28 45.51 11.81 6.30
C SER A 28 44.76 11.62 7.62
N LEU A 29 44.55 10.37 8.05
CA LEU A 29 43.94 10.03 9.33
C LEU A 29 44.74 10.57 10.51
N TYR A 30 46.07 10.44 10.50
CA TYR A 30 46.94 10.97 11.56
C TYR A 30 46.80 12.50 11.67
N HIS A 31 46.82 13.21 10.54
CA HIS A 31 46.60 14.66 10.53
C HIS A 31 45.18 15.04 10.94
N GLY A 32 44.18 14.23 10.61
CA GLY A 32 42.79 14.35 11.05
C GLY A 32 42.68 14.22 12.57
N PHE A 33 43.28 13.19 13.15
CA PHE A 33 43.29 12.95 14.60
C PHE A 33 44.00 14.06 15.36
N ARG A 34 45.16 14.51 14.88
CA ARG A 34 45.88 15.65 15.46
C ARG A 34 45.07 16.95 15.37
N PHE A 35 44.31 17.13 14.29
CA PHE A 35 43.43 18.28 14.13
C PHE A 35 42.25 18.23 15.11
N ILE A 36 41.64 17.06 15.33
CA ILE A 36 40.60 16.87 16.34
C ILE A 36 41.15 17.20 17.73
N LEU A 37 42.30 16.63 18.10
CA LEU A 37 42.96 16.91 19.37
C LEU A 37 43.32 18.39 19.56
N ARG A 38 43.67 19.12 18.50
CA ARG A 38 44.00 20.54 18.59
C ARG A 38 42.77 21.44 18.71
N ASN A 39 41.64 21.04 18.12
CA ASN A 39 40.42 21.85 18.08
C ASN A 39 39.28 21.23 18.90
N TRP A 40 39.60 20.32 19.83
CA TRP A 40 38.61 19.56 20.60
C TRP A 40 37.65 20.46 21.37
N LEU A 41 38.13 21.59 21.91
CA LEU A 41 37.30 22.57 22.61
C LEU A 41 36.27 23.24 21.67
N ILE A 42 36.68 23.61 20.45
CA ILE A 42 35.79 24.19 19.44
C ILE A 42 34.75 23.16 19.00
N LEU A 43 35.17 21.90 18.83
CA LEU A 43 34.25 20.80 18.50
C LEU A 43 33.22 20.58 19.59
N ILE A 44 33.60 20.65 20.87
CA ILE A 44 32.65 20.56 21.99
C ILE A 44 31.65 21.73 21.94
N ILE A 45 32.12 22.97 21.76
CA ILE A 45 31.24 24.14 21.67
C ILE A 45 30.26 23.98 20.50
N LEU A 46 30.72 23.46 19.37
CA LEU A 46 29.91 23.26 18.17
C LEU A 46 28.87 22.14 18.36
N ILE A 47 29.24 21.06 19.04
CA ILE A 47 28.32 19.97 19.38
C ILE A 47 27.26 20.45 20.38
N VAL A 48 27.66 21.15 21.44
CA VAL A 48 26.74 21.67 22.46
C VAL A 48 25.85 22.76 21.88
N GLY A 49 26.41 23.71 21.14
CA GLY A 49 25.67 24.76 20.45
C GLY A 49 24.74 24.20 19.39
N GLY A 50 25.21 23.22 18.60
CA GLY A 50 24.39 22.49 17.64
C GLY A 50 23.27 21.68 18.29
N ALA A 51 23.51 21.09 19.46
CA ALA A 51 22.49 20.34 20.19
C ALA A 51 21.42 21.29 20.78
N ALA A 52 21.84 22.44 21.32
CA ALA A 52 20.94 23.47 21.81
C ALA A 52 20.08 24.07 20.68
N ALA A 53 20.71 24.46 19.57
CA ALA A 53 20.03 24.95 18.38
C ALA A 53 19.11 23.88 17.78
N GLY A 54 19.58 22.63 17.70
CA GLY A 54 18.79 21.50 17.21
C GLY A 54 17.59 21.19 18.10
N HIS A 55 17.72 21.29 19.42
CA HIS A 55 16.61 21.13 20.35
C HIS A 55 15.58 22.26 20.22
N PHE A 56 16.03 23.50 20.05
CA PHE A 56 15.12 24.63 19.81
C PHE A 56 14.35 24.47 18.50
N TRP A 57 15.04 24.05 17.44
CA TRP A 57 14.41 23.83 16.13
C TRP A 57 13.49 22.60 16.10
N GLN A 58 13.82 21.55 16.85
CA GLN A 58 13.00 20.33 16.94
C GLN A 58 11.61 20.62 17.53
N LYS A 59 11.49 21.57 18.46
CA LYS A 59 10.19 21.95 19.05
C LYS A 59 9.23 22.59 18.04
N SER A 60 9.73 23.00 16.87
CA SER A 60 8.94 23.56 15.78
C SER A 60 8.76 22.56 14.62
N VAL A 61 9.27 21.33 14.75
CA VAL A 61 9.04 20.25 13.78
C VAL A 61 7.96 19.36 14.31
N ASP A 62 6.78 19.68 13.82
CA ASP A 62 5.59 18.88 13.90
C ASP A 62 5.80 17.57 13.12
N ALA A 63 5.71 16.45 13.83
CA ALA A 63 5.94 15.13 13.24
C ALA A 63 4.70 14.67 12.47
N ASP A 64 4.92 14.14 11.26
CA ASP A 64 3.87 13.54 10.47
C ASP A 64 3.30 12.31 11.18
N LYS A 65 2.04 11.99 10.88
CA LYS A 65 1.36 10.80 11.38
C LYS A 65 1.03 9.90 10.21
N LYS A 66 0.99 8.60 10.46
CA LYS A 66 0.61 7.60 9.47
C LYS A 66 -0.55 6.77 9.99
N ALA A 67 -1.55 6.56 9.14
CA ALA A 67 -2.60 5.58 9.32
C ALA A 67 -2.46 4.48 8.26
N THR A 68 -2.73 3.25 8.64
CA THR A 68 -2.76 2.10 7.72
C THR A 68 -4.16 1.54 7.69
N LEU A 69 -4.77 1.55 6.50
CA LEU A 69 -6.09 1.03 6.24
C LEU A 69 -5.96 -0.22 5.37
N ILE A 70 -6.76 -1.23 5.67
CA ILE A 70 -7.01 -2.35 4.77
C ILE A 70 -8.37 -2.07 4.14
N ILE A 71 -8.36 -1.80 2.84
CA ILE A 71 -9.55 -1.45 2.08
C ILE A 71 -9.89 -2.55 1.08
N GLN A 72 -11.17 -2.64 0.75
CA GLN A 72 -11.69 -3.40 -0.36
C GLN A 72 -12.48 -2.45 -1.26
N ALA A 73 -12.16 -2.42 -2.55
CA ALA A 73 -12.91 -1.70 -3.57
C ALA A 73 -13.99 -2.62 -4.15
N ASN A 74 -15.24 -2.14 -4.21
CA ASN A 74 -16.39 -2.87 -4.74
C ASN A 74 -16.77 -2.36 -6.14
N PHE A 75 -17.68 -3.06 -6.83
CA PHE A 75 -18.26 -2.62 -8.11
C PHE A 75 -17.20 -2.35 -9.21
N ASP A 76 -16.12 -3.15 -9.23
CA ASP A 76 -15.00 -3.03 -10.16
C ASP A 76 -14.33 -1.64 -10.12
N SER A 77 -14.35 -1.00 -8.93
CA SER A 77 -13.84 0.36 -8.74
C SER A 77 -12.35 0.44 -8.40
N THR A 78 -11.61 -0.68 -8.37
CA THR A 78 -10.19 -0.68 -7.98
C THR A 78 -9.36 0.32 -8.79
N SER A 79 -9.47 0.30 -10.13
CA SER A 79 -8.74 1.26 -10.98
C SER A 79 -9.13 2.71 -10.71
N TYR A 80 -10.42 2.95 -10.40
CA TYR A 80 -10.89 4.26 -10.00
C TYR A 80 -10.25 4.70 -8.68
N VAL A 81 -10.15 3.82 -7.69
CA VAL A 81 -9.52 4.14 -6.38
C VAL A 81 -8.07 4.55 -6.55
N TYR A 82 -7.30 3.80 -7.35
CA TYR A 82 -5.90 4.15 -7.65
C TYR A 82 -5.78 5.54 -8.30
N ASN A 83 -6.58 5.80 -9.34
CA ASN A 83 -6.57 7.09 -10.03
C ASN A 83 -7.04 8.24 -9.13
N ALA A 84 -8.04 8.01 -8.27
CA ALA A 84 -8.54 9.00 -7.33
C ALA A 84 -7.47 9.36 -6.30
N ILE A 85 -6.74 8.38 -5.77
CA ILE A 85 -5.61 8.60 -4.86
C ILE A 85 -4.52 9.43 -5.54
N GLU A 86 -4.13 9.08 -6.77
CA GLU A 86 -3.13 9.82 -7.53
C GLU A 86 -3.56 11.27 -7.79
N LEU A 87 -4.83 11.47 -8.15
CA LEU A 87 -5.41 12.80 -8.35
C LEU A 87 -5.38 13.63 -7.07
N LEU A 88 -5.83 13.06 -5.94
CA LEU A 88 -5.84 13.74 -4.65
C LEU A 88 -4.42 14.13 -4.21
N ASN A 89 -3.45 13.22 -4.34
CA ASN A 89 -2.03 13.52 -4.11
C ASN A 89 -1.53 14.66 -4.99
N THR A 90 -1.87 14.64 -6.27
CA THR A 90 -1.44 15.68 -7.23
C THR A 90 -2.04 17.04 -6.87
N LYS A 91 -3.34 17.07 -6.56
CA LYS A 91 -4.06 18.30 -6.17
C LYS A 91 -3.56 18.88 -4.85
N GLN A 92 -3.24 18.01 -3.89
CA GLN A 92 -2.64 18.41 -2.62
C GLN A 92 -1.21 18.95 -2.82
N LYS A 93 -0.36 18.30 -3.64
CA LYS A 93 0.98 18.79 -4.01
C LYS A 93 0.94 20.13 -4.76
N GLN A 94 -0.11 20.38 -5.54
CA GLN A 94 -0.34 21.64 -6.26
C GLN A 94 -0.95 22.74 -5.37
N GLY A 95 -1.45 22.40 -4.17
CA GLY A 95 -2.14 23.36 -3.30
C GLY A 95 -3.46 23.87 -3.88
N ASP A 96 -4.20 23.03 -4.62
CA ASP A 96 -5.48 23.39 -5.23
C ASP A 96 -6.57 23.56 -4.18
N LYS A 97 -6.69 24.78 -3.64
CA LYS A 97 -7.62 25.12 -2.55
C LYS A 97 -9.09 24.89 -2.95
N GLU A 98 -9.46 25.11 -4.21
CA GLU A 98 -10.84 24.93 -4.67
C GLU A 98 -11.22 23.45 -4.58
N PHE A 99 -10.39 22.58 -5.18
CA PHE A 99 -10.58 21.14 -5.13
C PHE A 99 -10.56 20.59 -3.69
N LEU A 100 -9.59 21.01 -2.86
CA LEU A 100 -9.49 20.54 -1.48
C LEU A 100 -10.70 20.96 -0.64
N SER A 101 -11.20 22.19 -0.81
CA SER A 101 -12.35 22.69 -0.08
C SER A 101 -13.65 21.93 -0.42
N GLN A 102 -13.80 21.52 -1.69
CA GLN A 102 -14.96 20.73 -2.15
C GLN A 102 -15.10 19.41 -1.39
N TYR A 103 -13.98 18.81 -0.99
CA TYR A 103 -13.95 17.55 -0.25
C TYR A 103 -13.67 17.74 1.25
N GLY A 104 -13.83 18.96 1.76
CA GLY A 104 -13.74 19.29 3.18
C GLY A 104 -12.32 19.35 3.73
N PHE A 105 -11.28 19.31 2.88
CA PHE A 105 -9.90 19.43 3.34
C PHE A 105 -9.55 20.86 3.75
N ASN A 106 -8.65 21.01 4.71
CA ASN A 106 -8.16 22.32 5.15
C ASN A 106 -7.36 23.02 4.03
N THR A 107 -7.73 24.26 3.71
CA THR A 107 -7.13 25.08 2.65
C THR A 107 -5.99 25.99 3.11
N GLU A 108 -5.89 26.24 4.42
CA GLU A 108 -4.89 27.15 5.00
C GLU A 108 -3.65 26.39 5.47
N GLU A 109 -3.85 25.24 6.10
CA GLU A 109 -2.79 24.37 6.57
C GLU A 109 -2.94 22.97 5.97
N ASN A 110 -1.84 22.42 5.47
CA ASN A 110 -1.85 21.13 4.81
C ASN A 110 -2.05 20.01 5.84
N GLU A 111 -3.24 19.41 5.89
CA GLU A 111 -3.54 18.31 6.82
C GLU A 111 -3.16 16.92 6.27
N LEU A 112 -3.12 16.76 4.95
CA LEU A 112 -2.79 15.52 4.26
C LEU A 112 -1.39 15.68 3.63
N VAL A 113 -0.47 14.74 3.82
CA VAL A 113 0.88 14.82 3.24
C VAL A 113 0.99 13.96 2.00
N GLU A 114 0.60 12.69 2.10
CA GLU A 114 0.72 11.73 1.00
C GLU A 114 -0.19 10.53 1.24
N LEU A 115 -0.68 9.95 0.14
CA LEU A 115 -1.44 8.72 0.09
C LEU A 115 -0.67 7.68 -0.74
N GLU A 116 -0.57 6.45 -0.26
CA GLU A 116 0.01 5.34 -1.02
C GLU A 116 -0.90 4.12 -0.94
N ILE A 117 -1.08 3.43 -2.07
CA ILE A 117 -1.91 2.22 -2.13
C ILE A 117 -1.13 1.06 -2.73
N TYR A 118 -1.22 -0.10 -2.06
CA TYR A 118 -0.54 -1.33 -2.48
C TYR A 118 -1.50 -2.53 -2.35
N PRO A 119 -1.48 -3.50 -3.28
CA PRO A 119 -2.27 -4.72 -3.11
C PRO A 119 -1.74 -5.56 -1.96
N ILE A 120 -2.64 -6.34 -1.35
CA ILE A 120 -2.27 -7.46 -0.48
C ILE A 120 -2.24 -8.70 -1.38
N VAL A 121 -1.05 -9.11 -1.79
CA VAL A 121 -0.87 -10.26 -2.67
C VAL A 121 -1.38 -11.53 -2.01
N ASN A 122 -2.35 -12.18 -2.67
CA ASN A 122 -2.87 -13.49 -2.29
C ASN A 122 -3.01 -14.36 -3.53
N ILE A 123 -2.09 -15.32 -3.68
CA ILE A 123 -2.03 -16.21 -4.86
C ILE A 123 -3.28 -17.09 -4.94
N MET A 124 -3.81 -17.54 -3.79
CA MET A 124 -4.99 -18.41 -3.77
C MET A 124 -6.22 -17.71 -4.36
N GLU A 125 -6.31 -16.40 -4.14
CA GLU A 125 -7.40 -15.58 -4.66
C GLU A 125 -7.31 -15.41 -6.19
N LEU A 126 -6.09 -15.26 -6.72
CA LEU A 126 -5.86 -15.24 -8.16
C LEU A 126 -6.24 -16.58 -8.80
N LEU A 127 -5.92 -17.70 -8.12
CA LEU A 127 -6.27 -19.03 -8.57
C LEU A 127 -7.79 -19.24 -8.59
N GLU A 128 -8.51 -18.86 -7.53
CA GLU A 128 -9.98 -18.94 -7.46
C GLU A 128 -10.67 -18.14 -8.59
N LYS A 129 -10.17 -16.94 -8.90
CA LYS A 129 -10.64 -16.17 -10.07
C LYS A 129 -10.32 -16.85 -11.40
N SER A 130 -9.15 -17.49 -11.51
CA SER A 130 -8.73 -18.16 -12.75
C SER A 130 -9.49 -19.47 -13.02
N GLU A 131 -9.85 -20.24 -11.99
CA GLU A 131 -10.62 -21.48 -12.13
C GLU A 131 -12.00 -21.23 -12.76
N THR A 132 -12.57 -20.05 -12.52
CA THR A 132 -13.90 -19.67 -13.04
C THR A 132 -13.86 -18.98 -14.41
N SER A 133 -12.73 -18.34 -14.79
CA SER A 133 -12.70 -17.49 -16.00
C SER A 133 -11.53 -17.72 -16.97
N ASP A 134 -10.36 -18.23 -16.54
CA ASP A 134 -9.18 -18.26 -17.43
C ASP A 134 -8.15 -19.36 -17.09
N ARG A 135 -8.28 -20.52 -17.76
CA ARG A 135 -7.29 -21.63 -17.72
C ARG A 135 -5.88 -21.21 -18.13
N ASN A 136 -5.72 -20.07 -18.81
CA ASN A 136 -4.42 -19.58 -19.23
C ASN A 136 -3.61 -19.05 -18.05
N LEU A 137 -4.23 -18.41 -17.06
CA LEU A 137 -3.53 -17.87 -15.90
C LEU A 137 -2.86 -18.99 -15.08
N GLU A 138 -3.54 -20.13 -14.96
CA GLU A 138 -3.01 -21.33 -14.29
C GLU A 138 -1.77 -21.88 -15.00
N GLN A 139 -1.77 -21.92 -16.35
CA GLN A 139 -0.60 -22.32 -17.14
C GLN A 139 0.55 -21.31 -17.05
N TYR A 140 0.26 -20.00 -17.03
CA TYR A 140 1.27 -18.97 -16.87
C TYR A 140 1.90 -19.00 -15.46
N LEU A 141 1.09 -19.13 -14.40
CA LEU A 141 1.56 -19.29 -13.01
C LEU A 141 2.40 -20.58 -12.83
N ALA A 142 2.07 -21.65 -13.55
CA ALA A 142 2.82 -22.90 -13.52
C ALA A 142 4.12 -22.87 -14.33
N GLN A 143 4.26 -21.95 -15.29
CA GLN A 143 5.45 -21.80 -16.16
C GLN A 143 6.40 -20.69 -15.72
N SER A 144 5.91 -19.67 -15.01
CA SER A 144 6.76 -18.68 -14.38
C SER A 144 7.49 -19.32 -13.21
N ASP A 145 8.80 -19.49 -13.31
CA ASP A 145 9.64 -19.47 -12.10
C ASP A 145 9.22 -18.20 -11.34
N PHE A 146 8.61 -18.37 -10.16
CA PHE A 146 7.95 -17.30 -9.41
C PHE A 146 8.93 -16.16 -9.08
N GLU A 147 9.15 -15.24 -10.00
CA GLU A 147 9.69 -13.94 -9.68
C GLU A 147 8.56 -13.19 -8.96
N GLU A 148 8.70 -13.03 -7.64
CA GLU A 148 7.78 -12.27 -6.79
C GLU A 148 7.41 -10.90 -7.42
N ASP A 149 8.31 -10.34 -8.24
CA ASP A 149 8.16 -9.10 -8.99
C ASP A 149 7.01 -9.10 -10.01
N ILE A 150 6.65 -10.23 -10.64
CA ILE A 150 5.57 -10.26 -11.63
C ILE A 150 4.20 -10.18 -10.95
N LEU A 151 4.02 -10.88 -9.83
CA LEU A 151 2.80 -10.83 -9.01
C LEU A 151 2.61 -9.47 -8.33
N LEU A 152 3.71 -8.74 -8.15
CA LEU A 152 3.76 -7.37 -7.66
C LEU A 152 3.74 -6.33 -8.79
N SER A 153 3.55 -6.72 -10.05
CA SER A 153 3.45 -5.76 -11.14
C SER A 153 2.12 -5.01 -11.10
N GLU A 154 2.16 -3.73 -11.47
CA GLU A 154 1.01 -2.82 -11.45
C GLU A 154 -0.19 -3.34 -12.26
N VAL A 155 0.07 -4.19 -13.26
CA VAL A 155 -0.94 -4.81 -14.12
C VAL A 155 -1.91 -5.69 -13.32
N TYR A 156 -1.46 -6.32 -12.23
CA TYR A 156 -2.30 -7.19 -11.42
C TYR A 156 -2.88 -6.52 -10.18
N PHE A 157 -2.57 -5.25 -9.93
CA PHE A 157 -3.05 -4.56 -8.73
C PHE A 157 -4.58 -4.51 -8.66
N THR A 158 -5.25 -4.46 -9.81
CA THR A 158 -6.72 -4.46 -9.91
C THR A 158 -7.34 -5.81 -9.57
N GLU A 159 -6.55 -6.89 -9.63
CA GLU A 159 -7.07 -8.25 -9.47
C GLU A 159 -7.18 -8.71 -8.03
N TYR A 160 -6.42 -8.11 -7.11
CA TYR A 160 -6.50 -8.41 -5.69
C TYR A 160 -7.71 -7.73 -5.04
N LYS A 161 -8.41 -8.42 -4.14
CA LYS A 161 -9.58 -7.93 -3.41
C LYS A 161 -9.23 -6.92 -2.34
N TYR A 162 -8.10 -7.11 -1.66
CA TYR A 162 -7.68 -6.28 -0.54
C TYR A 162 -6.45 -5.45 -0.87
N HIS A 163 -6.46 -4.20 -0.44
CA HIS A 163 -5.36 -3.27 -0.60
C HIS A 163 -5.01 -2.59 0.73
N LYS A 164 -3.74 -2.31 0.92
CA LYS A 164 -3.26 -1.43 1.99
C LYS A 164 -3.23 0.00 1.47
N LEU A 165 -3.99 0.86 2.12
CA LEU A 165 -3.93 2.31 1.94
C LEU A 165 -3.17 2.93 3.11
N TYR A 166 -2.03 3.52 2.81
CA TYR A 166 -1.26 4.32 3.73
C TYR A 166 -1.65 5.79 3.59
N ILE A 167 -2.09 6.38 4.70
CA ILE A 167 -2.45 7.80 4.76
C ILE A 167 -1.43 8.49 5.66
N THR A 168 -0.61 9.33 5.07
CA THR A 168 0.33 10.18 5.81
C THR A 168 -0.31 11.55 5.97
N THR A 169 -0.50 11.98 7.21
CA THR A 169 -1.05 13.29 7.56
C THR A 169 0.01 14.15 8.23
N SER A 170 -0.16 15.46 8.21
CA SER A 170 0.69 16.35 9.01
C SER A 170 0.35 16.23 10.49
N SER A 171 1.06 16.96 11.35
CA SER A 171 0.79 17.03 12.79
C SER A 171 -0.64 17.46 13.15
N ILE A 172 -1.24 18.32 12.32
CA ILE A 172 -2.59 18.86 12.48
C ILE A 172 -3.64 17.82 12.04
N GLY A 173 -3.25 16.92 11.14
CA GLY A 173 -4.10 15.83 10.68
C GLY A 173 -4.61 14.97 11.83
N THR A 174 -5.91 14.66 11.78
CA THR A 174 -6.61 13.85 12.78
C THR A 174 -7.32 12.68 12.11
N THR A 175 -8.04 11.87 12.88
CA THR A 175 -8.90 10.81 12.36
C THR A 175 -9.96 11.37 11.40
N GLU A 176 -10.35 12.64 11.53
CA GLU A 176 -11.25 13.32 10.59
C GLU A 176 -10.63 13.41 9.19
N THR A 177 -9.33 13.70 9.09
CA THR A 177 -8.62 13.75 7.81
C THR A 177 -8.66 12.40 7.10
N VAL A 178 -8.54 11.30 7.84
CA VAL A 178 -8.70 9.93 7.30
C VAL A 178 -10.13 9.72 6.79
N GLN A 179 -11.14 10.19 7.51
CA GLN A 179 -12.53 10.10 7.09
C GLN A 179 -12.79 10.89 5.80
N LYS A 180 -12.26 12.12 5.69
CA LYS A 180 -12.37 12.94 4.46
C LYS A 180 -11.79 12.22 3.23
N VAL A 181 -10.65 11.54 3.39
CA VAL A 181 -10.07 10.71 2.32
C VAL A 181 -11.04 9.60 1.92
N MET A 182 -11.64 8.90 2.89
CA MET A 182 -12.62 7.84 2.60
C MET A 182 -13.89 8.38 1.94
N ASP A 183 -14.38 9.54 2.37
CA ASP A 183 -15.55 10.20 1.79
C ASP A 183 -15.28 10.64 0.35
N TYR A 184 -14.08 11.17 0.08
CA TYR A 184 -13.62 11.49 -1.27
C TYR A 184 -13.62 10.25 -2.17
N LEU A 185 -13.03 9.13 -1.72
CA LEU A 185 -13.00 7.89 -2.49
C LEU A 185 -14.42 7.34 -2.74
N ASN A 186 -15.37 7.59 -1.85
CA ASN A 186 -16.76 7.21 -2.00
C ASN A 186 -17.65 8.26 -2.69
N SER A 187 -17.11 9.38 -3.17
CA SER A 187 -17.93 10.51 -3.67
C SER A 187 -18.42 10.38 -5.13
N ASN A 188 -17.98 9.37 -5.88
CA ASN A 188 -18.27 9.28 -7.31
C ASN A 188 -19.74 8.92 -7.60
N GLU A 189 -20.46 9.81 -8.29
CA GLU A 189 -21.89 9.68 -8.58
C GLU A 189 -22.25 8.38 -9.35
N LEU A 190 -21.52 8.06 -10.42
CA LEU A 190 -21.80 6.86 -11.22
C LEU A 190 -21.59 5.57 -10.41
N LEU A 191 -20.54 5.52 -9.59
CA LEU A 191 -20.28 4.37 -8.72
C LEU A 191 -21.32 4.26 -7.61
N GLN A 192 -21.86 5.39 -7.13
CA GLN A 192 -22.97 5.41 -6.18
C GLN A 192 -24.25 4.84 -6.78
N GLU A 193 -24.57 5.16 -8.03
CA GLU A 193 -25.69 4.54 -8.75
C GLU A 193 -25.48 3.04 -8.93
N LYS A 194 -24.27 2.62 -9.35
CA LYS A 194 -23.92 1.19 -9.47
C LYS A 194 -24.08 0.45 -8.15
N ARG A 195 -23.69 1.06 -7.02
CA ARG A 195 -23.85 0.49 -5.68
C ARG A 195 -25.33 0.20 -5.40
N VAL A 196 -26.22 1.16 -5.62
CA VAL A 196 -27.66 1.00 -5.35
C VAL A 196 -28.24 -0.14 -6.18
N VAL A 197 -27.94 -0.18 -7.48
CA VAL A 197 -28.40 -1.25 -8.38
C VAL A 197 -27.85 -2.61 -7.95
N ALA A 198 -26.57 -2.68 -7.58
CA ALA A 198 -25.96 -3.93 -7.12
C ALA A 198 -26.57 -4.45 -5.82
N ILE A 199 -26.86 -3.58 -4.85
CA ILE A 199 -27.55 -3.95 -3.61
C ILE A 199 -28.96 -4.47 -3.91
N GLU A 200 -29.69 -3.82 -4.81
CA GLU A 200 -31.03 -4.26 -5.21
C GLU A 200 -31.01 -5.62 -5.92
N ASP A 201 -30.04 -5.86 -6.80
CA ASP A 201 -29.87 -7.14 -7.49
C ASP A 201 -29.56 -8.28 -6.51
N VAL A 202 -28.62 -8.05 -5.57
CA VAL A 202 -28.29 -9.04 -4.53
C VAL A 202 -29.52 -9.36 -3.67
N ASN A 203 -30.27 -8.36 -3.23
CA ASN A 203 -31.50 -8.58 -2.46
C ASN A 203 -32.58 -9.34 -3.27
N THR A 204 -32.74 -8.99 -4.54
CA THR A 204 -33.67 -9.68 -5.45
C THR A 204 -33.28 -11.14 -5.63
N ARG A 205 -31.98 -11.43 -5.75
CA ARG A 205 -31.44 -12.79 -5.86
C ARG A 205 -31.68 -13.58 -4.58
N ILE A 206 -31.44 -12.99 -3.41
CA ILE A 206 -31.77 -13.62 -2.11
C ILE A 206 -33.26 -13.98 -2.04
N ALA A 207 -34.14 -13.03 -2.36
CA ALA A 207 -35.59 -13.27 -2.32
C ALA A 207 -36.05 -14.37 -3.30
N ARG A 208 -35.45 -14.44 -4.49
CA ARG A 208 -35.73 -15.51 -5.47
C ARG A 208 -35.23 -16.87 -4.99
N ASN A 209 -34.06 -16.91 -4.37
CA ASN A 209 -33.49 -18.13 -3.80
C ASN A 209 -34.34 -18.63 -2.62
N GLU A 210 -34.77 -17.74 -1.73
CA GLU A 210 -35.68 -18.06 -0.62
C GLU A 210 -37.01 -18.63 -1.12
N LYS A 211 -37.61 -18.03 -2.16
CA LYS A 211 -38.83 -18.57 -2.79
C LYS A 211 -38.60 -19.93 -3.44
N SER A 212 -37.43 -20.16 -4.03
CA SER A 212 -37.08 -21.44 -4.64
C SER A 212 -36.91 -22.53 -3.57
N ILE A 213 -36.29 -22.19 -2.44
CA ILE A 213 -36.19 -23.07 -1.27
C ILE A 213 -37.58 -23.42 -0.73
N GLU A 214 -38.49 -22.44 -0.60
CA GLU A 214 -39.87 -22.66 -0.17
C GLU A 214 -40.62 -23.63 -1.11
N ASN A 215 -40.47 -23.45 -2.43
CA ASN A 215 -41.07 -24.36 -3.41
C ASN A 215 -40.53 -25.79 -3.28
N ILE A 216 -39.21 -25.94 -3.06
CA ILE A 216 -38.57 -27.24 -2.84
C ILE A 216 -39.13 -27.89 -1.56
N ASP A 217 -39.30 -27.13 -0.48
CA ASP A 217 -39.89 -27.61 0.77
C ASP A 217 -41.34 -28.06 0.57
N GLY A 218 -42.12 -27.34 -0.24
CA GLY A 218 -43.46 -27.77 -0.64
C GLY A 218 -43.48 -29.13 -1.35
N VAL A 219 -42.49 -29.44 -2.19
CA VAL A 219 -42.38 -30.77 -2.84
C VAL A 219 -42.13 -31.87 -1.80
N PHE A 220 -41.26 -31.62 -0.82
CA PHE A 220 -40.99 -32.58 0.26
C PHE A 220 -42.20 -32.79 1.19
N ASP A 221 -42.96 -31.74 1.49
CA ASP A 221 -44.16 -31.83 2.34
C ASP A 221 -45.28 -32.65 1.66
N VAL A 222 -45.45 -32.50 0.34
CA VAL A 222 -46.39 -33.34 -0.45
C VAL A 222 -45.91 -34.80 -0.48
N HIS A 223 -44.60 -35.04 -0.58
CA HIS A 223 -44.04 -36.39 -0.62
C HIS A 223 -44.10 -37.12 0.74
N THR A 224 -43.91 -36.40 1.84
CA THR A 224 -43.95 -36.94 3.22
C THR A 224 -45.37 -37.15 3.76
N GLY A 225 -46.41 -36.85 2.97
CA GLY A 225 -47.80 -37.08 3.35
C GLY A 225 -48.36 -36.09 4.37
N LYS A 226 -47.70 -34.95 4.60
CA LYS A 226 -48.23 -33.91 5.50
C LYS A 226 -49.46 -33.19 4.94
N THR A 227 -49.72 -33.33 3.63
CA THR A 227 -50.86 -32.73 2.92
C THR A 227 -51.92 -33.79 2.59
N GLU A 228 -52.44 -34.51 3.58
CA GLU A 228 -53.61 -35.37 3.38
C GLU A 228 -54.92 -34.56 3.44
N THR A 229 -55.36 -34.08 2.28
CA THR A 229 -56.76 -33.72 2.06
C THR A 229 -57.41 -34.73 1.12
N ASN A 230 -58.23 -35.62 1.71
CA ASN A 230 -59.24 -36.51 1.10
C ASN A 230 -58.96 -37.02 -0.33
N ILE A 231 -58.44 -38.24 -0.46
CA ILE A 231 -58.17 -38.82 -1.79
C ILE A 231 -58.86 -40.18 -1.95
N ASN A 232 -59.67 -40.26 -3.01
CA ASN A 232 -60.36 -41.46 -3.47
C ASN A 232 -59.35 -42.58 -3.84
N PRO A 233 -59.64 -43.86 -3.50
CA PRO A 233 -58.71 -44.98 -3.68
C PRO A 233 -58.29 -45.25 -5.14
N THR A 234 -59.02 -44.71 -6.12
CA THR A 234 -58.74 -44.90 -7.56
C THR A 234 -57.60 -44.02 -8.09
N GLN A 235 -57.14 -43.00 -7.35
CA GLN A 235 -56.04 -42.10 -7.76
C GLN A 235 -54.66 -42.53 -7.25
N ILE A 236 -54.58 -43.56 -6.42
CA ILE A 236 -53.34 -44.05 -5.81
C ILE A 236 -52.37 -44.63 -6.87
N PHE A 237 -52.90 -45.11 -8.01
CA PHE A 237 -52.11 -45.74 -9.07
C PHE A 237 -51.28 -44.78 -9.94
N PHE A 238 -51.46 -43.46 -9.84
CA PHE A 238 -50.66 -42.48 -10.59
C PHE A 238 -49.48 -41.88 -9.79
N ARG A 239 -49.34 -42.21 -8.50
CA ARG A 239 -48.27 -41.65 -7.62
C ARG A 239 -46.96 -42.42 -7.62
N HIS A 240 -46.82 -43.42 -8.49
CA HIS A 240 -45.61 -44.25 -8.59
C HIS A 240 -44.76 -43.94 -9.83
N GLN A 241 -44.88 -42.75 -10.43
CA GLN A 241 -43.91 -42.30 -11.41
C GLN A 241 -42.64 -41.78 -10.70
N GLU A 242 -41.68 -42.70 -10.56
CA GLU A 242 -40.23 -42.52 -10.67
C GLU A 242 -39.61 -41.27 -10.00
N ASN A 243 -39.50 -41.34 -8.68
CA ASN A 243 -38.93 -40.32 -7.81
C ASN A 243 -37.37 -40.38 -7.74
N ASN A 244 -36.68 -40.39 -8.87
CA ASN A 244 -35.22 -40.51 -8.88
C ASN A 244 -34.45 -39.21 -8.58
N ASN A 245 -35.13 -38.06 -8.49
CA ASN A 245 -34.44 -36.76 -8.40
C ASN A 245 -34.64 -36.01 -7.07
N LEU A 246 -35.24 -36.61 -6.02
CA LEU A 246 -35.33 -35.94 -4.70
C LEU A 246 -33.96 -35.57 -4.14
N HIS A 247 -32.96 -36.43 -4.37
CA HIS A 247 -31.59 -36.13 -3.98
C HIS A 247 -31.07 -34.84 -4.61
N GLN A 248 -31.37 -34.59 -5.89
CA GLN A 248 -30.99 -33.35 -6.58
C GLN A 248 -31.66 -32.13 -5.94
N LEU A 249 -32.94 -32.23 -5.56
CA LEU A 249 -33.64 -31.13 -4.87
C LEU A 249 -33.02 -30.81 -3.50
N ILE A 250 -32.58 -31.81 -2.73
CA ILE A 250 -31.85 -31.58 -1.46
C ILE A 250 -30.53 -30.88 -1.74
N THR A 251 -29.76 -31.36 -2.72
CA THR A 251 -28.46 -30.76 -3.08
C THR A 251 -28.64 -29.32 -3.53
N THR A 252 -29.57 -29.04 -4.44
CA THR A 252 -29.88 -27.68 -4.89
C THR A 252 -30.37 -26.79 -3.75
N LYS A 253 -31.18 -27.31 -2.81
CA LYS A 253 -31.57 -26.54 -1.62
C LYS A 253 -30.36 -26.12 -0.79
N ASN A 254 -29.44 -27.04 -0.52
CA ASN A 254 -28.23 -26.74 0.24
C ASN A 254 -27.36 -25.71 -0.50
N GLU A 255 -27.21 -25.84 -1.82
CA GLU A 255 -26.50 -24.87 -2.66
C GLU A 255 -27.12 -23.47 -2.56
N LEU A 256 -28.46 -23.37 -2.69
CA LEU A 256 -29.18 -22.08 -2.57
C LEU A 256 -29.04 -21.46 -1.17
N ILE A 257 -29.01 -22.27 -0.11
CA ILE A 257 -28.79 -21.80 1.26
C ILE A 257 -27.36 -21.24 1.39
N SER A 258 -26.35 -21.99 0.95
CA SER A 258 -24.96 -21.53 0.98
C SER A 258 -24.73 -20.30 0.12
N GLU A 259 -25.38 -20.22 -1.04
CA GLU A 259 -25.36 -19.03 -1.90
C GLU A 259 -25.98 -17.82 -1.18
N ASN A 260 -27.12 -17.99 -0.52
CA ASN A 260 -27.75 -16.92 0.27
C ASN A 260 -26.87 -16.44 1.43
N GLU A 261 -26.14 -17.34 2.09
CA GLU A 261 -25.17 -16.97 3.12
C GLU A 261 -24.08 -16.07 2.54
N GLU A 262 -23.56 -16.39 1.35
CA GLU A 262 -22.51 -15.60 0.70
C GLU A 262 -23.03 -14.25 0.20
N LEU A 263 -24.21 -14.21 -0.44
CA LEU A 263 -24.87 -12.98 -0.86
C LEU A 263 -25.12 -12.03 0.33
N ARG A 264 -25.50 -12.58 1.50
CA ARG A 264 -25.66 -11.78 2.72
C ARG A 264 -24.35 -11.22 3.24
N LYS A 265 -23.23 -11.96 3.17
CA LYS A 265 -21.90 -11.41 3.49
C LYS A 265 -21.50 -10.31 2.52
N GLN A 266 -21.80 -10.48 1.23
CA GLN A 266 -21.51 -9.49 0.19
C GLN A 266 -22.22 -8.16 0.44
N LEU A 267 -23.48 -8.19 0.91
CA LEU A 267 -24.23 -6.97 1.29
C LEU A 267 -23.56 -6.14 2.37
N ILE A 268 -22.87 -6.77 3.34
CA ILE A 268 -22.15 -6.05 4.41
C ILE A 268 -21.04 -5.19 3.80
N VAL A 269 -20.38 -5.69 2.75
CA VAL A 269 -19.26 -5.01 2.12
C VAL A 269 -19.73 -3.96 1.12
N TYR A 270 -20.88 -4.18 0.46
CA TYR A 270 -21.48 -3.30 -0.55
C TYR A 270 -22.05 -1.99 0.00
N ASP A 271 -22.05 -1.80 1.32
CA ASP A 271 -22.48 -0.54 1.95
C ASP A 271 -21.74 0.68 1.39
N ASN A 272 -20.47 0.52 0.99
CA ASN A 272 -19.65 1.59 0.41
C ASN A 272 -18.94 1.13 -0.87
N ILE A 273 -18.52 2.08 -1.71
CA ILE A 273 -17.67 1.81 -2.88
C ILE A 273 -16.31 1.30 -2.41
N VAL A 274 -15.74 1.96 -1.39
CA VAL A 274 -14.52 1.56 -0.71
C VAL A 274 -14.83 1.30 0.76
N THR A 275 -14.67 0.06 1.19
CA THR A 275 -14.98 -0.40 2.56
C THR A 275 -13.69 -0.66 3.32
N VAL A 276 -13.60 -0.12 4.55
CA VAL A 276 -12.44 -0.34 5.45
C VAL A 276 -12.71 -1.56 6.32
N ILE A 277 -11.77 -2.51 6.34
CA ILE A 277 -11.89 -3.78 7.07
C ILE A 277 -11.32 -3.68 8.48
N ASN A 278 -10.31 -2.84 8.69
CA ASN A 278 -9.66 -2.64 9.99
C ASN A 278 -10.10 -1.34 10.67
N LYS A 279 -9.76 -1.18 11.96
CA LYS A 279 -9.85 0.11 12.63
C LYS A 279 -8.56 0.88 12.38
N PRO A 280 -8.57 2.00 11.63
CA PRO A 280 -7.36 2.77 11.40
C PRO A 280 -6.90 3.42 12.71
N ASP A 281 -5.59 3.35 12.96
CA ASP A 281 -4.94 4.04 14.08
C ASP A 281 -3.83 4.96 13.55
N LEU A 282 -3.84 6.20 14.04
CA LEU A 282 -2.89 7.24 13.67
C LEU A 282 -1.71 7.21 14.63
N HIS A 283 -0.53 6.89 14.11
CA HIS A 283 0.70 6.89 14.89
C HIS A 283 1.74 7.84 14.28
N TYR A 284 2.54 8.46 15.13
CA TYR A 284 3.61 9.36 14.68
C TYR A 284 4.68 8.58 13.94
N ILE A 285 5.07 9.09 12.77
CA ILE A 285 6.24 8.64 12.03
C ILE A 285 7.36 9.66 12.21
N TYR A 286 8.58 9.16 12.43
CA TYR A 286 9.76 10.01 12.54
C TYR A 286 10.65 9.76 11.33
N SER A 287 10.76 10.73 10.42
CA SER A 287 11.71 10.63 9.32
C SER A 287 13.16 10.80 9.81
N PHE A 288 14.13 10.34 9.01
CA PHE A 288 15.56 10.55 9.29
C PHE A 288 15.91 12.05 9.31
N THR A 289 15.24 12.86 8.49
CA THR A 289 15.34 14.31 8.44
C THR A 289 14.73 15.01 9.66
N ASP A 290 13.80 14.33 10.35
CA ASP A 290 13.11 14.90 11.50
C ASP A 290 13.93 14.74 12.78
N LYS A 291 15.00 13.95 12.75
CA LYS A 291 16.00 13.87 13.83
C LYS A 291 16.96 15.07 13.78
N LYS A 292 16.42 16.29 13.66
CA LYS A 292 17.21 17.53 13.56
C LYS A 292 18.09 17.75 14.79
N ARG A 293 17.65 17.27 15.96
CA ARG A 293 18.45 17.21 17.20
C ARG A 293 19.83 16.55 17.00
N THR A 294 19.95 15.53 16.14
CA THR A 294 21.21 14.85 15.86
C THR A 294 21.86 15.29 14.56
N LEU A 295 21.06 15.70 13.56
CA LEU A 295 21.53 16.07 12.23
C LEU A 295 22.22 17.44 12.22
N ILE A 296 21.71 18.42 12.97
CA ILE A 296 22.30 19.77 13.06
C ILE A 296 23.70 19.77 13.69
N PRO A 297 23.94 19.15 14.85
CA PRO A 297 25.30 19.03 15.40
C PRO A 297 26.26 18.35 14.43
N LEU A 298 25.83 17.26 13.80
CA LEU A 298 26.67 16.51 12.85
C LEU A 298 26.99 17.36 11.61
N GLY A 299 26.01 18.08 11.08
CA GLY A 299 26.17 18.99 9.95
C GLY A 299 27.12 20.14 10.24
N LEU A 300 27.04 20.76 11.43
CA LEU A 300 27.96 21.82 11.84
C LEU A 300 29.41 21.28 11.95
N VAL A 301 29.59 20.12 12.58
CA VAL A 301 30.90 19.46 12.68
C VAL A 301 31.46 19.14 11.29
N PHE A 302 30.63 18.61 10.38
CA PHE A 302 31.02 18.35 9.01
C PHE A 302 31.43 19.63 8.28
N LEU A 303 30.66 20.72 8.41
CA LEU A 303 30.98 22.02 7.81
C LEU A 303 32.30 22.58 8.35
N PHE A 304 32.56 22.43 9.65
CA PHE A 304 33.82 22.83 10.26
C PHE A 304 35.03 22.07 9.68
N PHE A 305 34.89 20.74 9.49
CA PHE A 305 35.92 19.95 8.82
C PHE A 305 36.08 20.35 7.35
N ALA A 306 34.98 20.54 6.61
CA ALA A 306 34.99 20.91 5.20
C ALA A 306 35.65 22.29 4.98
N PHE A 307 35.30 23.28 5.79
CA PHE A 307 35.91 24.61 5.75
C PHE A 307 37.42 24.56 5.99
N HIS A 308 37.86 23.79 6.99
CA HIS A 308 39.29 23.69 7.29
C HIS A 308 40.06 22.88 6.24
N PHE A 309 39.42 21.87 5.64
CA PHE A 309 39.97 21.13 4.51
C PHE A 309 40.13 22.03 3.28
N LEU A 310 39.09 22.80 2.92
CA LEU A 310 39.11 23.76 1.82
C LEU A 310 40.18 24.83 2.03
N ARG A 311 40.31 25.38 3.25
CA ARG A 311 41.36 26.34 3.58
C ARG A 311 42.76 25.74 3.40
N ARG A 312 42.98 24.49 3.82
CA ARG A 312 44.27 23.80 3.62
C ARG A 312 44.55 23.52 2.15
N ALA A 313 43.53 23.16 1.37
CA ALA A 313 43.67 22.95 -0.06
C ALA A 313 44.03 24.27 -0.77
N TYR A 314 43.32 25.36 -0.45
CA TYR A 314 43.60 26.71 -0.98
C TYR A 314 45.03 27.17 -0.68
N LEU A 315 45.47 27.05 0.58
CA LEU A 315 46.83 27.44 0.99
C LEU A 315 47.92 26.59 0.33
N ARG A 316 47.65 25.30 0.00
CA ARG A 316 48.59 24.48 -0.77
C ARG A 316 48.70 24.98 -2.20
N VAL A 317 47.58 25.31 -2.85
CA VAL A 317 47.57 25.83 -4.22
C VAL A 317 48.32 27.16 -4.31
N GLN A 318 48.12 28.06 -3.35
CA GLN A 318 48.85 29.33 -3.29
C GLN A 318 50.36 29.13 -3.10
N GLY A 319 50.78 28.18 -2.26
CA GLY A 319 52.21 27.88 -2.06
C GLY A 319 52.91 27.29 -3.29
N TYR A 320 52.19 26.65 -4.21
CA TYR A 320 52.75 26.22 -5.50
C TYR A 320 52.83 27.36 -6.52
N ALA A 321 51.99 28.40 -6.38
CA ALA A 321 52.04 29.59 -7.22
C ALA A 321 53.20 30.53 -6.84
N GLU A 322 53.56 30.61 -5.55
CA GLU A 322 54.65 31.47 -5.05
C GLU A 322 56.05 30.84 -5.18
N VAL A 323 56.16 29.53 -5.45
CA VAL A 323 57.45 28.81 -5.68
C VAL A 323 57.69 28.55 -7.18
N GLY A 324 56.75 28.98 -8.03
CA GLY A 324 56.81 28.87 -9.49
C GLY A 324 57.29 30.13 -10.22
N GLU A 325 57.61 31.21 -9.50
CA GLU A 325 58.49 32.30 -9.95
C GLU A 325 59.89 32.09 -9.36
#